data_AF-A0A1S3DJE4-F1
#
_entry.id   AF-A0A1S3DJE4-F1
#
_cell.length_a   1.000
_cell.length_b   1.000
_cell.length_c   1.000
_cell.angle_alpha   90.00
_cell.angle_beta   90.00
_cell.angle_gamma   90.00
#
_symmetry.space_group_name_H-M   'P 1'
#
loop_
_entity.id
_entity.type
_entity.pdbx_description
1 polymer ?
#
loop_
_entity_poly.entity_id
_entity_poly.type
_entity_poly.pdbx_seq_one_letter_code
_entity_poly.pdbx_strand_id
1 'polypeptide(L)'
;MNITVVLDKHLVYTYQHDVESNTALTTNGKFYLGGFPDKVSVANRTRGIFKSSFSGCLSEIAWNDSPALTDFKKHKGENVKSCALSHFDVLTLALSPMK
;
A
#
# COMPACT_ATOMS: atom_id res chain seq x y z
N MET A 1 5.99 15.55 15.78
CA MET A 1 5.02 14.42 15.67
C MET A 1 5.78 13.10 15.63
N ASN A 2 5.28 12.04 16.26
CA ASN A 2 5.93 10.72 16.18
C ASN A 2 5.22 9.84 15.14
N ILE A 3 5.99 9.21 14.26
CA ILE A 3 5.51 8.18 13.33
C ILE A 3 6.00 6.84 13.87
N THR A 4 5.08 5.94 14.19
CA THR A 4 5.39 4.61 14.72
C THR A 4 5.06 3.53 13.70
N VAL A 5 5.89 2.50 13.64
CA VAL A 5 5.65 1.30 12.84
C VAL A 5 5.48 0.13 13.80
N VAL A 6 4.35 -0.57 13.66
CA VAL A 6 3.99 -1.73 14.47
C VAL A 6 3.83 -2.93 13.54
N LEU A 7 4.53 -4.01 13.84
CA LEU A 7 4.43 -5.29 13.14
C LEU A 7 4.06 -6.37 14.15
N ASP A 8 3.02 -7.17 13.85
CA ASP A 8 2.57 -8.26 14.72
C ASP A 8 2.36 -7.85 16.18
N LYS A 9 1.78 -6.65 16.39
CA LYS A 9 1.55 -6.03 17.71
C LYS A 9 2.81 -5.61 18.47
N HIS A 10 3.97 -5.60 17.82
CA HIS A 10 5.23 -5.15 18.39
C HIS A 10 5.67 -3.83 17.73
N LEU A 11 6.09 -2.86 18.55
CA LEU A 11 6.68 -1.62 18.05
C LEU A 11 8.08 -1.94 17.50
N VAL A 12 8.25 -1.76 16.18
CA VAL A 12 9.52 -2.06 15.50
C VAL A 12 10.33 -0.80 15.22
N TYR A 13 9.67 0.34 15.09
CA TYR A 13 10.35 1.60 14.78
C TYR A 13 9.53 2.81 15.24
N THR A 14 10.22 3.84 15.71
CA THR A 14 9.65 5.16 16.00
C THR A 14 10.54 6.21 15.38
N TYR A 15 9.94 7.06 14.55
CA TYR A 15 10.58 8.24 14.01
C TYR A 15 10.00 9.49 14.65
N GLN A 16 10.90 10.35 15.14
CA GLN A 16 10.53 11.67 15.63
C GLN A 16 10.68 12.67 14.50
N HIS A 17 9.57 13.31 14.11
CA HIS A 17 9.57 14.36 13.12
C HIS A 17 9.46 15.72 13.81
N ASP A 18 10.54 16.51 13.74
CA ASP A 18 10.71 17.85 14.33
C ASP A 18 10.04 18.96 13.49
N VAL A 19 8.88 18.70 12.92
CA VAL A 19 8.06 19.71 12.24
C VAL A 19 7.01 20.25 13.20
N GLU A 20 6.80 21.58 13.17
CA GLU A 20 5.72 22.29 13.87
C GLU A 20 4.40 21.54 13.66
N SER A 21 3.74 21.18 14.76
CA SER A 21 2.77 20.07 14.81
C SER A 21 1.46 20.24 14.03
N ASN A 22 1.32 21.26 13.18
CA ASN A 22 0.06 21.65 12.55
C ASN A 22 0.09 21.71 11.00
N THR A 23 1.18 21.33 10.33
CA THR A 23 1.18 21.26 8.86
C THR A 23 0.53 19.96 8.38
N ALA A 24 -0.68 20.06 7.85
CA ALA A 24 -1.33 18.93 7.18
C ALA A 24 -0.54 18.51 5.94
N LEU A 25 -0.43 17.20 5.71
CA LEU A 25 0.10 16.66 4.47
C LEU A 25 -0.84 17.01 3.31
N THR A 26 -0.38 17.85 2.39
CA THR A 26 -1.11 18.17 1.17
C THR A 26 -1.04 16.98 0.22
N THR A 27 -2.17 16.30 0.07
CA THR A 27 -2.34 15.20 -0.89
C THR A 27 -3.38 15.57 -1.94
N ASN A 28 -3.34 14.91 -3.09
CA ASN A 28 -4.40 15.02 -4.11
C ASN A 28 -5.60 14.10 -3.82
N GLY A 29 -5.70 13.56 -2.60
CA GLY A 29 -6.76 12.63 -2.18
C GLY A 29 -6.72 11.26 -2.86
N LYS A 30 -5.66 10.92 -3.61
CA LYS A 30 -5.53 9.61 -4.26
C LYS A 30 -4.53 8.74 -3.52
N PHE A 31 -4.95 7.53 -3.18
CA PHE A 31 -4.12 6.51 -2.56
C PHE A 31 -4.02 5.31 -3.48
N TYR A 32 -2.81 4.79 -3.65
CA TYR A 32 -2.54 3.63 -4.48
C TYR A 32 -1.99 2.51 -3.62
N LEU A 33 -2.48 1.30 -3.88
CA LEU A 33 -2.11 0.10 -3.13
C LEU A 33 -1.38 -0.86 -4.05
N GLY A 34 -0.21 -1.28 -3.58
CA GLY A 34 0.66 -2.23 -4.26
C GLY A 34 1.31 -1.77 -5.57
N GLY A 35 0.94 -0.63 -6.15
CA GLY A 35 1.55 -0.13 -7.40
C GLY A 35 1.10 1.28 -7.76
N PHE A 36 1.40 1.71 -8.99
CA PHE A 36 0.97 3.00 -9.54
C PHE A 36 0.25 2.81 -10.89
N PRO A 37 -0.62 3.76 -11.29
CA PRO A 37 -1.33 3.69 -12.55
C PRO A 37 -0.48 4.02 -13.77
N ASP A 38 -1.04 3.81 -14.96
CA ASP A 38 -0.54 4.29 -16.26
C ASP A 38 0.93 3.93 -16.56
N LYS A 39 1.32 2.69 -16.24
CA LYS A 39 2.69 2.15 -16.40
C LYS A 39 3.77 2.99 -15.71
N VAL A 40 3.39 3.80 -14.74
CA VAL A 40 4.33 4.60 -13.95
C VAL A 40 5.23 3.63 -13.18
N SER A 41 6.53 3.69 -13.49
CA SER A 41 7.53 2.86 -12.83
C SER A 41 7.56 3.12 -11.33
N VAL A 42 7.43 2.05 -10.54
CA VAL A 42 7.59 2.09 -9.08
C VAL A 42 8.97 2.63 -8.70
N ALA A 43 10.01 2.21 -9.42
CA ALA A 43 11.36 2.73 -9.23
C ALA A 43 11.42 4.24 -9.46
N ASN A 44 10.81 4.76 -10.52
CA ASN A 44 10.85 6.19 -10.79
C ASN A 44 10.07 6.99 -9.73
N ARG A 45 8.89 6.52 -9.33
CA ARG A 45 8.07 7.22 -8.32
C ARG A 45 8.64 7.18 -6.92
N THR A 46 9.33 6.11 -6.57
CA THR A 46 9.92 5.91 -5.25
C THR A 46 11.40 6.30 -5.23
N ARG A 47 11.91 6.96 -6.29
CA ARG A 47 13.32 7.36 -6.43
C ARG A 47 14.29 6.20 -6.19
N GLY A 48 13.93 5.02 -6.65
CA GLY A 48 14.73 3.80 -6.59
C GLY A 48 14.64 3.02 -5.27
N ILE A 49 13.89 3.50 -4.27
CA ILE A 49 13.72 2.80 -2.99
C ILE A 49 13.05 1.43 -3.21
N PHE A 50 12.02 1.39 -4.06
CA PHE A 50 11.33 0.15 -4.44
C PHE A 50 11.47 -0.08 -5.93
N LYS A 51 11.74 -1.32 -6.35
CA LYS A 51 11.99 -1.66 -7.76
C LYS A 51 10.78 -2.21 -8.49
N SER A 52 9.81 -2.76 -7.78
CA SER A 52 8.65 -3.45 -8.36
C SER A 52 7.39 -3.19 -7.55
N SER A 53 6.24 -3.41 -8.20
CA SER A 53 4.94 -3.46 -7.53
C SER A 53 4.93 -4.57 -6.46
N PHE A 54 4.08 -4.40 -5.46
CA PHE A 54 3.80 -5.41 -4.45
C PHE A 54 3.20 -6.66 -5.11
N SER A 55 3.67 -7.82 -4.66
CA SER A 55 3.15 -9.13 -5.02
C SER A 55 2.86 -9.90 -3.75
N GLY A 56 1.59 -10.07 -3.44
CA GLY A 56 1.11 -10.72 -2.24
C GLY A 56 -0.36 -10.42 -2.04
N CYS A 57 -0.89 -10.79 -0.88
CA CYS A 57 -2.32 -10.68 -0.61
C CYS A 57 -2.59 -9.63 0.46
N LEU A 58 -3.51 -8.71 0.16
CA LEU A 58 -4.02 -7.72 1.10
C LEU A 58 -5.47 -8.06 1.40
N SER A 59 -5.79 -8.26 2.68
CA SER A 59 -7.13 -8.63 3.14
C SER A 59 -7.89 -7.46 3.75
N GLU A 60 -7.16 -6.54 4.40
CA GLU A 60 -7.77 -5.47 5.18
C GLU A 60 -6.86 -4.24 5.19
N ILE A 61 -7.47 -3.06 4.97
CA ILE A 61 -6.77 -1.77 5.03
C ILE A 61 -7.66 -0.77 5.75
N ALA A 62 -7.13 -0.15 6.80
CA ALA A 62 -7.79 0.93 7.52
C ALA A 62 -7.00 2.24 7.33
N TRP A 63 -7.72 3.37 7.32
CA TRP A 63 -7.11 4.70 7.21
C TRP A 63 -7.79 5.68 8.15
N ASN A 64 -7.02 6.30 9.04
CA ASN A 64 -7.52 7.15 10.11
C ASN A 64 -8.65 6.46 10.88
N ASP A 65 -9.76 7.18 11.11
CA ASP A 65 -10.95 6.68 11.81
C ASP A 65 -11.98 6.04 10.86
N SER A 66 -11.61 5.77 9.60
CA SER A 66 -12.51 5.10 8.67
C SER A 66 -12.60 3.60 8.95
N PRO A 67 -13.78 2.98 8.78
CA PRO A 67 -13.90 1.53 8.85
C PRO A 67 -12.92 0.83 7.91
N ALA A 68 -12.41 -0.32 8.36
CA ALA A 68 -11.48 -1.10 7.56
C ALA A 68 -12.13 -1.53 6.23
N LEU A 69 -11.41 -1.28 5.14
CA LEU A 69 -11.76 -1.73 3.81
C LEU A 69 -11.36 -3.19 3.65
N THR A 70 -12.36 -4.05 3.53
CA THR A 70 -12.22 -5.50 3.29
C THR A 70 -12.75 -5.95 1.94
N ASP A 71 -13.62 -5.14 1.30
CA ASP A 71 -14.13 -5.37 -0.05
C ASP A 71 -13.59 -4.33 -1.04
N PHE A 72 -12.52 -4.71 -1.74
CA PHE A 72 -11.87 -3.85 -2.72
C PHE A 72 -12.62 -3.76 -4.06
N LYS A 73 -13.70 -4.54 -4.28
CA LYS A 73 -14.41 -4.59 -5.57
C LYS A 73 -15.06 -3.25 -5.96
N LYS A 74 -15.31 -2.39 -4.98
CA LYS A 74 -15.90 -1.05 -5.17
C LYS A 74 -14.88 -0.01 -5.64
N HIS A 75 -13.61 -0.35 -5.71
CA HIS A 75 -12.53 0.56 -6.10
C HIS A 75 -11.95 0.17 -7.46
N LYS A 76 -11.36 1.16 -8.15
CA LYS A 76 -10.60 0.87 -9.38
C LYS A 76 -9.36 0.08 -9.00
N GLY A 77 -9.26 -1.14 -9.51
CA GLY A 77 -8.13 -2.02 -9.28
C GLY A 77 -8.10 -3.17 -10.27
N GLU A 78 -6.93 -3.75 -10.44
CA GLU A 78 -6.74 -4.96 -11.23
C GLU A 78 -6.44 -6.13 -10.28
N ASN A 79 -6.83 -7.34 -10.67
CA ASN A 79 -6.60 -8.56 -9.90
C ASN A 79 -7.20 -8.57 -8.48
N VAL A 80 -8.29 -7.82 -8.28
CA VAL A 80 -9.11 -7.89 -7.07
C VAL A 80 -9.88 -9.21 -7.07
N LYS A 81 -9.23 -10.27 -6.59
CA LYS A 81 -9.72 -11.65 -6.59
C LYS A 81 -9.42 -12.30 -5.24
N SER A 82 -10.07 -13.44 -4.99
CA SER A 82 -9.74 -14.29 -3.85
C SER A 82 -8.29 -14.74 -3.94
N CYS A 83 -7.54 -14.54 -2.86
CA CYS A 83 -6.18 -15.05 -2.73
C CYS A 83 -6.22 -16.49 -2.19
N ALA A 84 -5.84 -17.46 -3.03
CA ALA A 84 -5.59 -18.82 -2.57
C ALA A 84 -4.08 -18.95 -2.33
N LEU A 85 -3.67 -18.91 -1.07
CA LEU A 85 -2.30 -19.28 -0.68
C LEU A 85 -2.20 -20.81 -0.66
N SER A 86 -2.33 -21.46 -1.82
CA SER A 86 -2.07 -22.90 -1.93
C SER A 86 -0.63 -23.13 -2.41
N HIS A 87 0.08 -23.93 -1.63
CA HIS A 87 1.44 -24.44 -1.85
C HIS A 87 1.71 -24.79 -3.34
N PHE A 88 2.84 -24.29 -3.86
CA PHE A 88 3.52 -24.68 -5.11
C PHE A 88 3.10 -24.14 -6.49
N ASP A 89 2.18 -23.20 -6.60
CA ASP A 89 2.12 -22.33 -7.78
C ASP A 89 1.84 -20.90 -7.33
N VAL A 90 2.86 -20.05 -7.40
CA VAL A 90 2.71 -18.62 -7.15
C VAL A 90 1.86 -18.05 -8.30
N LEU A 91 0.53 -18.14 -8.17
CA LEU A 91 -0.37 -17.26 -8.92
C LEU A 91 -0.26 -15.89 -8.26
N THR A 92 0.81 -15.21 -8.63
CA THR A 92 1.20 -13.86 -8.26
C THR A 92 -0.02 -12.95 -8.37
N LEU A 93 -0.32 -12.20 -7.30
CA LEU A 93 -0.92 -10.88 -7.48
C LEU A 93 0.15 -10.02 -8.16
N ALA A 94 0.38 -10.26 -9.44
CA ALA A 94 1.12 -9.35 -10.28
C ALA A 94 0.17 -8.19 -10.49
N LEU A 95 0.39 -7.08 -9.77
CA LEU A 95 -0.07 -5.80 -10.27
C LEU A 95 0.73 -5.54 -11.55
N SER A 96 0.26 -6.12 -12.65
CA SER A 96 0.74 -5.83 -13.98
C SER A 96 0.57 -4.33 -14.26
N PRO A 97 1.40 -3.75 -15.14
CA PRO A 97 1.29 -2.34 -15.47
C PRO A 97 -0.11 -2.06 -16.03
N MET A 98 -0.83 -1.11 -15.44
CA MET A 98 -2.09 -0.59 -15.97
C MET A 98 -1.93 -0.30 -17.47
N LYS A 99 -2.80 -0.90 -18.30
CA LYS A 99 -2.74 -0.75 -19.76
C LYS A 99 -3.29 0.59 -20.21
#